data_AF-A0A6B3DWE8-F1
#
_entry.id   AF-A0A6B3DWE8-F1
#
_cell.length_a   1.000
_cell.length_b   1.000
_cell.length_c   1.000
_cell.angle_alpha   90.00
_cell.angle_beta   90.00
_cell.angle_gamma   90.00
#
_symmetry.space_group_name_H-M   'P 1'
#
loop_
_entity.id
_entity.type
_entity.pdbx_description
1 polymer ?
#
loop_
_entity_poly.entity_id
_entity_poly.type
_entity_poly.pdbx_seq_one_letter_code
_entity_poly.pdbx_strand_id
1 'polypeptide(L)'
;MKAKTVLPAVAMTAVSMVLTLAVVVMWLGGAVPWPVALVVGLGIDGGWLATLAYERRLAAQGDHNRVVTGVGWCFGLLAAGVLVAHALTTQGSAAAWLAVAWLPIAAKALWLVHGLWEGTALTDTALNAIRGIQQEARDEAAVARARLRAEAATEETRLTAVTAAGARVAAVQAKTAETLSKAWATLETARAGEDTSRALTCVTTPVTADVTARWELPVWGPTEPVAALESVPALTDEALDVLVDQIRHSQTPPLSYREMATRFRAAGHSASEVRLRAAWKRVVA
;
A
#
# COMPACT_ATOMS: atom_id res chain seq x y z
N MET A 1 -24.09 21.66 -12.99
CA MET A 1 -23.79 22.89 -13.75
C MET A 1 -24.50 24.06 -13.09
N LYS A 2 -23.79 25.05 -12.51
CA LYS A 2 -24.46 26.26 -12.01
C LYS A 2 -24.76 27.15 -13.22
N ALA A 3 -26.00 27.09 -13.72
CA ALA A 3 -26.47 27.87 -14.89
C ALA A 3 -26.13 29.37 -14.81
N LYS A 4 -25.94 29.91 -13.59
CA LYS A 4 -25.61 31.31 -13.33
C LYS A 4 -24.27 31.75 -13.91
N THR A 5 -23.30 30.86 -14.08
CA THR A 5 -21.92 31.24 -14.45
C THR A 5 -21.66 31.25 -15.96
N VAL A 6 -22.51 30.56 -16.74
CA VAL A 6 -22.45 30.49 -18.21
C VAL A 6 -23.18 31.66 -18.88
N LEU A 7 -24.16 32.24 -18.16
CA LEU A 7 -25.13 33.20 -18.67
C LEU A 7 -24.49 34.44 -19.34
N PRO A 8 -23.44 35.06 -18.78
CA PRO A 8 -22.77 36.19 -19.43
C PRO A 8 -22.10 35.80 -20.76
N ALA A 9 -21.49 34.61 -20.84
CA ALA A 9 -20.78 34.18 -22.04
C ALA A 9 -21.76 33.88 -23.17
N VAL A 10 -22.89 33.23 -22.86
CA VAL A 10 -23.97 32.98 -23.81
C VAL A 10 -24.60 34.28 -24.30
N ALA A 11 -24.92 35.21 -23.38
CA ALA A 11 -25.49 36.50 -23.75
C ALA A 11 -24.56 37.29 -24.69
N MET A 12 -23.27 37.35 -24.35
CA MET A 12 -22.27 38.04 -25.18
C MET A 12 -22.10 37.40 -26.56
N THR A 13 -22.11 36.07 -26.63
CA THR A 13 -22.04 35.32 -27.89
C THR A 13 -23.27 35.62 -28.76
N ALA A 14 -24.47 35.58 -28.18
CA ALA A 14 -25.70 35.86 -28.90
C ALA A 14 -25.76 37.30 -29.44
N VAL A 15 -25.41 38.29 -28.62
CA VAL A 15 -25.34 39.70 -29.05
C VAL A 15 -24.31 39.88 -30.17
N SER A 16 -23.13 39.26 -30.01
CA SER A 16 -22.08 39.30 -31.03
C SER A 16 -22.55 38.75 -32.37
N MET A 17 -23.22 37.59 -32.37
CA MET A 17 -23.74 36.94 -33.59
C MET A 17 -24.82 37.78 -34.29
N VAL A 18 -25.76 38.32 -33.52
CA VAL A 18 -26.83 39.16 -34.11
C VAL A 18 -26.21 40.39 -34.78
N LEU A 19 -25.19 40.97 -34.14
CA LEU A 19 -24.50 42.13 -34.68
C LEU A 19 -23.68 41.81 -35.94
N THR A 20 -22.89 40.74 -35.92
CA THR A 20 -22.09 40.30 -37.08
C THR A 20 -22.99 39.99 -38.26
N LEU A 21 -24.07 39.24 -38.05
CA LEU A 21 -25.06 38.96 -39.09
C LEU A 21 -25.69 40.23 -39.65
N ALA A 22 -26.16 41.15 -38.79
CA ALA A 22 -26.78 42.40 -39.21
C ALA A 22 -25.81 43.26 -40.05
N VAL A 23 -24.56 43.38 -39.60
CA VAL A 23 -23.52 44.12 -40.32
C VAL A 23 -23.20 43.47 -41.66
N VAL A 24 -23.00 42.15 -41.71
CA VAL A 24 -22.72 41.43 -42.97
C VAL A 24 -23.87 41.62 -43.96
N VAL A 25 -25.12 41.48 -43.53
CA VAL A 25 -26.28 41.62 -44.41
C VAL A 25 -26.42 43.05 -44.92
N MET A 26 -26.29 44.04 -44.04
CA MET A 26 -26.43 45.46 -44.41
C MET A 26 -25.29 45.92 -45.32
N TRP A 27 -24.06 45.50 -45.03
CA TRP A 27 -22.87 45.92 -45.76
C TRP A 27 -22.69 45.14 -47.06
N LEU A 28 -22.71 43.81 -46.99
CA LEU A 28 -22.50 42.94 -48.15
C LEU A 28 -23.74 42.91 -49.06
N GLY A 29 -24.94 43.10 -48.51
CA GLY A 29 -26.18 43.20 -49.31
C GLY A 29 -26.23 44.38 -50.28
N GLY A 30 -25.35 45.39 -50.10
CA GLY A 30 -25.15 46.45 -51.08
C GLY A 30 -24.29 46.03 -52.29
N ALA A 31 -23.52 44.95 -52.17
CA ALA A 31 -22.60 44.47 -53.20
C ALA A 31 -23.03 43.13 -53.84
N VAL A 32 -23.72 42.26 -53.08
CA VAL A 32 -24.22 40.96 -53.54
C VAL A 32 -25.70 40.80 -53.17
N PRO A 33 -26.44 39.88 -53.81
CA PRO A 33 -27.83 39.60 -53.43
C PRO A 33 -27.95 39.25 -51.94
N TRP A 34 -28.95 39.84 -51.27
CA TRP A 34 -29.16 39.68 -49.83
C TRP A 34 -29.18 38.22 -49.31
N PRO A 35 -29.65 37.18 -50.05
CA PRO A 35 -29.59 35.80 -49.56
C PRO A 35 -28.15 35.29 -49.46
N VAL A 36 -27.26 35.73 -50.35
CA VAL A 36 -25.84 35.37 -50.32
C VAL A 36 -25.17 35.98 -49.09
N ALA A 37 -25.44 37.25 -48.80
CA ALA A 37 -24.94 37.92 -47.61
C ALA A 37 -25.39 37.23 -46.30
N LEU A 38 -26.66 36.80 -46.24
CA LEU A 38 -27.16 36.02 -45.11
C LEU A 38 -26.41 34.70 -44.93
N VAL A 39 -26.20 33.94 -46.01
CA VAL A 39 -25.45 32.67 -45.94
C VAL A 39 -24.02 32.89 -45.45
N VAL A 40 -23.36 33.96 -45.91
CA VAL A 40 -22.01 34.31 -45.45
C VAL A 40 -22.00 34.64 -43.94
N GLY A 41 -22.93 35.48 -43.47
CA GLY A 41 -23.03 35.84 -42.05
C GLY A 41 -23.32 34.62 -41.17
N LEU A 42 -24.32 33.81 -41.56
CA LEU A 42 -24.64 32.56 -40.87
C LEU A 42 -23.51 31.54 -40.92
N GLY A 43 -22.71 31.52 -41.99
CA GLY A 43 -21.55 30.64 -42.12
C GLY A 43 -20.43 31.00 -41.14
N ILE A 44 -20.15 32.30 -40.98
CA ILE A 44 -19.16 32.79 -40.01
C ILE A 44 -19.58 32.43 -38.58
N ASP A 45 -20.80 32.80 -38.20
CA ASP A 45 -21.30 32.57 -36.86
C ASP A 45 -21.56 31.08 -36.56
N GLY A 46 -22.04 30.33 -37.56
CA GLY A 46 -22.28 28.89 -37.47
C GLY A 46 -20.99 28.10 -37.31
N GLY A 47 -19.95 28.45 -38.07
CA GLY A 47 -18.61 27.87 -37.91
C GLY A 47 -18.03 28.16 -36.53
N TRP A 48 -18.21 29.38 -36.04
CA TRP A 48 -17.79 29.77 -34.70
C TRP A 48 -18.53 28.97 -33.61
N LEU A 49 -19.86 28.86 -33.69
CA LEU A 49 -20.65 28.07 -32.74
C LEU A 49 -20.31 26.59 -32.77
N ALA A 50 -20.06 26.01 -33.95
CA ALA A 50 -19.65 24.62 -34.07
C ALA A 50 -18.32 24.37 -33.32
N THR A 51 -17.36 25.27 -33.45
CA THR A 51 -16.08 25.18 -32.73
C THR A 51 -16.26 25.33 -31.22
N LEU A 52 -17.08 26.28 -30.76
CA LEU A 52 -17.39 26.48 -29.35
C LEU A 52 -18.11 25.28 -28.74
N ALA A 53 -19.09 24.70 -29.44
CA ALA A 53 -19.79 23.50 -28.99
C ALA A 53 -18.85 22.30 -28.90
N TYR A 54 -17.95 22.15 -29.87
CA TYR A 54 -16.96 21.08 -29.86
C TYR A 54 -15.94 21.23 -28.72
N GLU A 55 -15.41 22.43 -28.50
CA GLU A 55 -14.54 22.73 -27.34
C GLU A 55 -15.24 22.43 -26.02
N ARG A 56 -16.52 22.83 -25.89
CA ARG A 56 -17.32 22.58 -24.69
C ARG A 56 -17.53 21.09 -24.43
N ARG A 57 -17.74 20.31 -25.49
CA ARG A 57 -17.84 18.85 -25.40
C ARG A 57 -16.52 18.21 -24.95
N LEU A 58 -15.39 18.64 -25.53
CA LEU A 58 -14.06 18.14 -25.14
C LEU A 58 -13.73 18.50 -23.68
N ALA A 59 -13.99 19.75 -23.27
CA ALA A 59 -13.75 20.20 -21.91
C ALA A 59 -14.56 19.40 -20.88
N ALA A 60 -15.81 19.04 -21.21
CA ALA A 60 -16.63 18.16 -20.37
C ALA A 60 -16.07 16.73 -20.23
N GLN A 61 -15.23 16.29 -21.17
CA GLN A 61 -14.52 15.01 -21.15
C GLN A 61 -13.10 15.12 -20.54
N GLY A 62 -12.67 16.32 -20.14
CA GLY A 62 -11.31 16.56 -19.64
C GLY A 62 -10.24 16.64 -20.73
N ASP A 63 -10.63 16.71 -22.01
CA ASP A 63 -9.72 16.77 -23.15
C ASP A 63 -9.72 18.18 -23.80
N HIS A 64 -8.65 18.53 -24.52
CA HIS A 64 -8.49 19.82 -25.19
C HIS A 64 -7.77 19.65 -26.53
N ASN A 65 -8.32 20.25 -27.60
CA ASN A 65 -7.70 20.25 -28.91
C ASN A 65 -7.27 21.67 -29.33
N ARG A 66 -5.95 21.89 -29.37
CA ARG A 66 -5.34 23.19 -29.76
C ARG A 66 -5.74 23.64 -31.16
N VAL A 67 -5.95 22.70 -32.09
CA VAL A 67 -6.36 23.01 -33.47
C VAL A 67 -7.76 23.59 -33.48
N VAL A 68 -8.71 22.95 -32.80
CA VAL A 68 -10.09 23.46 -32.72
C VAL A 68 -10.13 24.81 -32.02
N THR A 69 -9.34 24.98 -30.95
CA THR A 69 -9.19 26.27 -30.28
C THR A 69 -8.65 27.35 -31.20
N GLY A 70 -7.62 27.05 -31.98
CA GLY A 70 -7.10 27.95 -33.01
C GLY A 70 -8.17 28.34 -34.03
N VAL A 71 -8.92 27.36 -34.55
CA VAL A 71 -10.01 27.61 -35.51
C VAL A 71 -11.10 28.50 -34.91
N GLY A 72 -11.51 28.25 -33.65
CA GLY A 72 -12.50 29.07 -32.97
C GLY A 72 -12.03 30.52 -32.75
N TRP A 73 -10.73 30.73 -32.49
CA TRP A 73 -10.13 32.07 -32.45
C TRP A 73 -10.08 32.72 -33.84
N CYS A 74 -9.76 31.97 -34.89
CA CYS A 74 -9.78 32.49 -36.26
C CYS A 74 -11.16 33.01 -36.66
N PHE A 75 -12.24 32.28 -36.34
CA PHE A 75 -13.60 32.77 -36.60
C PHE A 75 -13.93 34.04 -35.79
N GLY A 76 -13.55 34.09 -34.51
CA GLY A 76 -13.75 35.29 -33.68
C GLY A 76 -12.99 36.51 -34.21
N LEU A 77 -11.74 36.32 -34.66
CA LEU A 77 -10.94 37.37 -35.29
C LEU A 77 -11.51 37.81 -36.64
N LEU A 78 -12.01 36.87 -37.44
CA LEU A 78 -12.65 37.16 -38.73
C LEU A 78 -13.93 37.98 -38.53
N ALA A 79 -14.79 37.58 -37.60
CA ALA A 79 -15.99 38.32 -37.22
C ALA A 79 -15.67 39.74 -36.74
N ALA A 80 -14.67 39.89 -35.87
CA ALA A 80 -14.20 41.20 -35.41
C ALA A 80 -13.64 42.03 -36.58
N GLY A 81 -12.88 41.42 -37.49
CA GLY A 81 -12.34 42.07 -38.68
C GLY A 81 -13.43 42.63 -39.59
N VAL A 82 -14.53 41.90 -39.79
CA VAL A 82 -15.70 42.39 -40.54
C VAL A 82 -16.32 43.62 -39.87
N LEU A 83 -16.47 43.60 -38.54
CA LEU A 83 -17.01 44.74 -37.80
C LEU A 83 -16.07 45.96 -37.86
N VAL A 84 -14.76 45.75 -37.78
CA VAL A 84 -13.77 46.83 -37.95
C VAL A 84 -13.83 47.41 -39.37
N ALA A 85 -13.88 46.56 -40.40
CA ALA A 85 -14.00 47.01 -41.78
C ALA A 85 -15.29 47.82 -42.02
N HIS A 86 -16.41 47.40 -41.42
CA HIS A 86 -17.65 48.17 -41.44
C HIS A 86 -17.47 49.53 -40.74
N ALA A 87 -16.91 49.56 -39.55
CA ALA A 87 -16.68 50.78 -38.78
C ALA A 87 -15.87 51.84 -39.56
N LEU A 88 -14.88 51.39 -40.33
CA LEU A 88 -14.02 52.25 -41.13
C LEU A 88 -14.68 52.75 -42.43
N THR A 89 -15.73 52.09 -42.90
CA THR A 89 -16.42 52.43 -44.16
C THR A 89 -17.75 53.15 -43.95
N THR A 90 -18.32 53.12 -42.75
CA THR A 90 -19.53 53.86 -42.39
C THR A 90 -19.29 55.38 -42.26
N GLN A 91 -20.18 56.19 -42.86
CA GLN A 91 -20.15 57.64 -42.72
C GLN A 91 -20.89 58.06 -41.44
N GLY A 92 -20.14 58.62 -40.48
CA GLY A 92 -20.63 58.95 -39.14
C GLY A 92 -20.71 57.71 -38.24
N SER A 93 -20.31 57.84 -36.98
CA SER A 93 -20.29 56.78 -35.94
C SER A 93 -19.15 55.74 -35.95
N ALA A 94 -18.06 55.96 -36.70
CA ALA A 94 -16.90 55.04 -36.72
C ALA A 94 -16.37 54.67 -35.31
N ALA A 95 -16.31 55.65 -34.38
CA ALA A 95 -15.86 55.41 -33.01
C ALA A 95 -16.78 54.45 -32.23
N ALA A 96 -18.10 54.55 -32.43
CA ALA A 96 -19.07 53.67 -31.78
C ALA A 96 -18.95 52.23 -32.32
N TRP A 97 -18.82 52.08 -33.64
CA TRP A 97 -18.64 50.77 -34.25
C TRP A 97 -17.32 50.11 -33.88
N LEU A 98 -16.23 50.87 -33.79
CA LEU A 98 -14.94 50.36 -33.32
C LEU A 98 -14.99 49.86 -31.87
N ALA A 99 -15.80 50.50 -31.00
CA ALA A 99 -15.98 50.03 -29.64
C ALA A 99 -16.66 48.64 -29.59
N VAL A 100 -17.63 48.41 -30.47
CA VAL A 100 -18.42 47.17 -30.50
C VAL A 100 -17.74 46.07 -31.35
N ALA A 101 -16.82 46.42 -32.24
CA ALA A 101 -16.13 45.45 -33.10
C ALA A 101 -15.35 44.36 -32.35
N TRP A 102 -15.03 44.58 -31.08
CA TRP A 102 -14.31 43.64 -30.22
C TRP A 102 -15.21 42.64 -29.49
N LEU A 103 -16.55 42.73 -29.63
CA LEU A 103 -17.48 41.80 -28.99
C LEU A 103 -17.20 40.30 -29.27
N PRO A 104 -16.89 39.87 -30.51
CA PRO A 104 -16.63 38.45 -30.80
C PRO A 104 -15.41 37.91 -30.02
N ILE A 105 -14.37 38.73 -29.91
CA ILE A 105 -13.14 38.41 -29.17
C ILE A 105 -13.44 38.36 -27.67
N ALA A 106 -14.18 39.34 -27.15
CA ALA A 106 -14.58 39.38 -25.74
C ALA A 106 -15.45 38.18 -25.36
N ALA A 107 -16.40 37.78 -26.21
CA ALA A 107 -17.22 36.60 -26.02
C ALA A 107 -16.38 35.31 -25.92
N LYS A 108 -15.41 35.13 -26.83
CA LYS A 108 -14.49 33.98 -26.81
C LYS A 108 -13.62 33.98 -25.54
N ALA A 109 -13.09 35.13 -25.15
CA ALA A 109 -12.30 35.27 -23.92
C ALA A 109 -13.14 34.91 -22.68
N LEU A 110 -14.42 35.30 -22.64
CA LEU A 110 -15.31 35.00 -21.53
C LEU A 110 -15.58 33.50 -21.40
N TRP A 111 -15.71 32.78 -22.52
CA TRP A 111 -15.77 31.32 -22.52
C TRP A 111 -14.48 30.67 -21.99
N LEU A 112 -13.32 31.27 -22.26
CA LEU A 112 -12.03 30.79 -21.77
C LEU A 112 -11.92 30.96 -20.25
N VAL A 113 -12.26 32.16 -19.74
CA VAL A 113 -12.32 32.44 -18.30
C VAL A 113 -13.29 31.50 -17.60
N HIS A 114 -14.45 31.25 -18.20
CA HIS A 114 -15.41 30.31 -17.66
C HIS A 114 -14.84 28.87 -17.59
N GLY A 115 -14.16 28.40 -18.64
CA GLY A 115 -13.51 27.09 -18.64
C GLY A 115 -12.42 26.97 -17.56
N LEU A 116 -11.61 28.02 -17.37
CA LEU A 116 -10.62 28.07 -16.28
C LEU A 116 -11.28 28.03 -14.91
N TRP A 117 -12.44 28.69 -14.76
CA TRP A 117 -13.17 28.68 -13.50
C TRP A 117 -13.80 27.32 -13.20
N GLU A 118 -14.32 26.62 -14.21
CA GLU A 118 -14.78 25.24 -14.08
C GLU A 118 -13.63 24.29 -13.72
N GLY A 119 -12.45 24.47 -14.32
CA GLY A 119 -11.27 23.64 -14.03
C GLY A 119 -10.63 23.89 -12.66
N THR A 120 -10.78 25.09 -12.11
CA THR A 120 -10.27 25.46 -10.78
C THR A 120 -11.30 25.24 -9.65
N ALA A 121 -12.57 25.05 -9.99
CA ALA A 121 -13.59 24.68 -9.03
C ALA A 121 -13.43 23.21 -8.63
N LEU A 122 -12.73 22.96 -7.52
CA LEU A 122 -12.78 21.68 -6.82
C LEU A 122 -14.24 21.33 -6.53
N THR A 123 -14.78 20.35 -7.26
CA THR A 123 -16.15 19.87 -7.04
C THR A 123 -16.25 19.17 -5.69
N ASP A 124 -17.44 19.15 -5.09
CA ASP A 124 -17.67 18.42 -3.83
C ASP A 124 -17.28 16.94 -3.96
N THR A 125 -17.46 16.36 -5.15
CA THR A 125 -17.00 15.01 -5.48
C THR A 125 -15.48 14.88 -5.42
N ALA A 126 -14.73 15.83 -6.00
CA ALA A 126 -13.28 15.85 -5.93
C ALA A 126 -12.78 16.05 -4.49
N LEU A 127 -13.42 16.94 -3.72
CA LEU A 127 -13.10 17.14 -2.30
C LEU A 127 -13.36 15.88 -1.47
N ASN A 128 -14.46 15.16 -1.73
CA ASN A 128 -14.76 13.91 -1.06
C ASN A 128 -13.78 12.79 -1.46
N ALA A 129 -13.36 12.73 -2.73
CA ALA A 129 -12.32 11.80 -3.17
C ALA A 129 -10.98 12.09 -2.48
N ILE A 130 -10.57 13.36 -2.38
CA ILE A 130 -9.35 13.76 -1.66
C ILE A 130 -9.45 13.39 -0.19
N ARG A 131 -10.58 13.66 0.46
CA ARG A 131 -10.82 13.27 1.87
C ARG A 131 -10.77 11.75 2.04
N GLY A 132 -11.32 10.98 1.11
CA GLY A 132 -11.27 9.52 1.09
C GLY A 132 -9.84 9.00 1.04
N ILE A 133 -9.04 9.49 0.07
CA ILE A 133 -7.63 9.12 -0.09
C ILE A 133 -6.82 9.47 1.17
N GLN A 134 -7.05 10.66 1.74
CA GLN A 134 -6.36 11.07 2.97
C GLN A 134 -6.74 10.19 4.17
N GLN A 135 -8.00 9.77 4.26
CA GLN A 135 -8.47 8.92 5.34
C GLN A 135 -7.92 7.50 5.20
N GLU A 136 -7.95 6.94 3.99
CA GLU A 136 -7.39 5.61 3.69
C GLU A 136 -5.88 5.56 4.00
N ALA A 137 -5.12 6.58 3.60
CA ALA A 137 -3.70 6.68 3.94
C ALA A 137 -3.44 6.78 5.46
N ARG A 138 -4.32 7.44 6.21
CA ARG A 138 -4.22 7.49 7.68
C ARG A 138 -4.52 6.13 8.31
N ASP A 139 -5.53 5.45 7.81
CA ASP A 139 -5.95 4.14 8.31
C ASP A 139 -4.87 3.10 8.02
N GLU A 140 -4.29 3.10 6.82
CA GLU A 140 -3.16 2.24 6.47
C GLU A 140 -1.94 2.49 7.36
N ALA A 141 -1.59 3.76 7.60
CA ALA A 141 -0.50 4.11 8.51
C ALA A 141 -0.77 3.65 9.96
N ALA A 142 -2.02 3.73 10.43
CA ALA A 142 -2.41 3.24 11.75
C ALA A 142 -2.27 1.71 11.86
N VAL A 143 -2.71 0.98 10.83
CA VAL A 143 -2.57 -0.49 10.76
C VAL A 143 -1.10 -0.89 10.71
N ALA A 144 -0.26 -0.22 9.91
CA ALA A 144 1.17 -0.50 9.84
C ALA A 144 1.85 -0.32 11.20
N ARG A 145 1.54 0.76 11.92
CA ARG A 145 2.06 0.98 13.28
C ARG A 145 1.59 -0.09 14.27
N ALA A 146 0.33 -0.52 14.17
CA ALA A 146 -0.20 -1.58 15.03
C ALA A 146 0.52 -2.92 14.79
N ARG A 147 0.78 -3.27 13.52
CA ARG A 147 1.54 -4.48 13.16
C ARG A 147 2.97 -4.43 13.70
N LEU A 148 3.68 -3.34 13.46
CA LEU A 148 5.05 -3.16 13.97
C LEU A 148 5.13 -3.27 15.49
N ARG A 149 4.14 -2.72 16.22
CA ARG A 149 4.06 -2.87 17.69
C ARG A 149 3.80 -4.32 18.12
N ALA A 150 2.95 -5.04 17.41
CA ALA A 150 2.66 -6.45 17.72
C ALA A 150 3.89 -7.34 17.50
N GLU A 151 4.63 -7.12 16.41
CA GLU A 151 5.88 -7.82 16.12
C GLU A 151 6.95 -7.51 17.18
N ALA A 152 7.14 -6.23 17.51
CA ALA A 152 8.10 -5.80 18.53
C ALA A 152 7.82 -6.44 19.90
N ALA A 153 6.55 -6.46 20.35
CA ALA A 153 6.18 -7.08 21.63
C ALA A 153 6.40 -8.61 21.64
N THR A 154 6.19 -9.26 20.49
CA THR A 154 6.44 -10.71 20.34
C THR A 154 7.94 -11.00 20.43
N GLU A 155 8.78 -10.22 19.75
CA GLU A 155 10.23 -10.36 19.81
C GLU A 155 10.80 -10.03 21.19
N GLU A 156 10.27 -9.01 21.88
CA GLU A 156 10.65 -8.70 23.27
C GLU A 156 10.37 -9.89 24.20
N THR A 157 9.19 -10.50 24.07
CA THR A 157 8.82 -11.70 24.85
C THR A 157 9.76 -12.86 24.55
N ARG A 158 10.08 -13.08 23.28
CA ARG A 158 11.01 -14.13 22.84
C ARG A 158 12.42 -13.91 23.38
N LEU A 159 12.97 -12.71 23.26
CA LEU A 159 14.30 -12.36 23.77
C LEU A 159 14.38 -12.52 25.28
N THR A 160 13.32 -12.11 26.00
CA THR A 160 13.23 -12.31 27.46
C THR A 160 13.23 -13.79 27.82
N ALA A 161 12.45 -14.61 27.11
CA ALA A 161 12.40 -16.05 27.34
C ALA A 161 13.73 -16.75 27.06
N VAL A 162 14.40 -16.41 25.95
CA VAL A 162 15.72 -16.95 25.56
C VAL A 162 16.78 -16.54 26.57
N THR A 163 16.80 -15.27 26.98
CA THR A 163 17.75 -14.76 27.98
C THR A 163 17.58 -15.46 29.32
N ALA A 164 16.34 -15.63 29.78
CA ALA A 164 16.05 -16.35 31.02
C ALA A 164 16.45 -17.84 30.94
N ALA A 165 16.27 -18.49 29.78
CA ALA A 165 16.73 -19.85 29.55
C ALA A 165 18.26 -19.95 29.56
N GLY A 166 18.95 -19.03 28.88
CA GLY A 166 20.41 -18.94 28.87
C GLY A 166 20.99 -18.74 30.27
N ALA A 167 20.38 -17.87 31.09
CA ALA A 167 20.79 -17.66 32.47
C ALA A 167 20.66 -18.95 33.31
N ARG A 168 19.60 -19.73 33.12
CA ARG A 168 19.44 -21.05 33.79
C ARG A 168 20.51 -22.04 33.36
N VAL A 169 20.81 -22.11 32.06
CA VAL A 169 21.87 -23.00 31.54
C VAL A 169 23.23 -22.61 32.11
N ALA A 170 23.57 -21.32 32.08
CA ALA A 170 24.83 -20.82 32.64
C ALA A 170 24.95 -21.12 34.14
N ALA A 171 23.87 -20.96 34.91
CA ALA A 171 23.86 -21.29 36.33
C ALA A 171 24.10 -22.79 36.59
N VAL A 172 23.49 -23.67 35.78
CA VAL A 172 23.73 -25.12 35.87
C VAL A 172 25.17 -25.46 35.51
N GLN A 173 25.71 -24.89 34.42
CA GLN A 173 27.11 -25.10 34.02
C GLN A 173 28.08 -24.65 35.12
N ALA A 174 27.86 -23.49 35.73
CA ALA A 174 28.67 -23.00 36.84
C ALA A 174 28.62 -23.94 38.05
N LYS A 175 27.43 -24.41 38.43
CA LYS A 175 27.25 -25.36 39.54
C LYS A 175 27.89 -26.73 39.26
N THR A 176 27.81 -27.20 38.02
CA THR A 176 28.47 -28.43 37.60
C THR A 176 29.99 -28.27 37.63
N ALA A 177 30.53 -27.17 37.12
CA ALA A 177 31.96 -26.88 37.18
C ALA A 177 32.48 -26.80 38.63
N GLU A 178 31.71 -26.18 39.54
CA GLU A 178 32.02 -26.14 40.97
C GLU A 178 32.01 -27.54 41.61
N THR A 179 31.03 -28.36 41.27
CA THR A 179 30.92 -29.73 41.82
C THR A 179 32.08 -30.60 41.34
N LEU A 180 32.43 -30.48 40.06
CA LEU A 180 33.54 -31.19 39.45
C LEU A 180 34.88 -30.75 40.03
N SER A 181 35.10 -29.45 40.22
CA SER A 181 36.34 -28.96 40.84
C SER A 181 36.50 -29.41 42.29
N LYS A 182 35.41 -29.47 43.06
CA LYS A 182 35.39 -30.04 44.43
C LYS A 182 35.70 -31.54 44.43
N ALA A 183 35.08 -32.30 43.54
CA ALA A 183 35.36 -33.73 43.39
C ALA A 183 36.82 -33.98 43.02
N TRP A 184 37.36 -33.18 42.08
CA TRP A 184 38.75 -33.23 41.67
C TRP A 184 39.71 -32.91 42.83
N ALA A 185 39.45 -31.84 43.58
CA ALA A 185 40.26 -31.49 44.75
C ALA A 185 40.27 -32.60 45.82
N THR A 186 39.13 -33.29 45.97
CA THR A 186 39.01 -34.44 46.89
C THR A 186 39.84 -35.63 46.41
N LEU A 187 39.80 -35.95 45.10
CA LEU A 187 40.63 -37.00 44.50
C LEU A 187 42.12 -36.68 44.62
N GLU A 188 42.52 -35.44 44.38
CA GLU A 188 43.92 -35.02 44.52
C GLU A 188 44.40 -35.13 45.98
N THR A 189 43.57 -34.72 46.93
CA THR A 189 43.86 -34.86 48.37
C THR A 189 44.02 -36.34 48.76
N ALA A 190 43.13 -37.22 48.27
CA ALA A 190 43.22 -38.66 48.52
C ALA A 190 44.49 -39.28 47.89
N ARG A 191 44.93 -38.79 46.73
CA ARG A 191 46.18 -39.20 46.07
C ARG A 191 47.42 -38.80 46.87
N ALA A 192 47.41 -37.61 47.47
CA ALA A 192 48.53 -37.06 48.24
C ALA A 192 48.71 -37.74 49.61
N GLY A 193 47.67 -38.37 50.16
CA GLY A 193 47.74 -39.14 51.40
C GLY A 193 48.50 -40.45 51.24
N GLU A 194 49.50 -40.70 52.10
CA GLU A 194 50.45 -41.82 51.96
C GLU A 194 49.77 -43.21 52.01
N ASP A 195 48.85 -43.43 52.96
CA ASP A 195 48.13 -44.70 53.11
C ASP A 195 47.09 -44.94 52.02
N THR A 196 46.37 -43.90 51.59
CA THR A 196 45.36 -43.97 50.52
C THR A 196 45.98 -44.12 49.13
N SER A 197 47.12 -43.46 48.89
CA SER A 197 47.89 -43.61 47.65
C SER A 197 48.39 -45.04 47.46
N ARG A 198 48.87 -45.67 48.55
CA ARG A 198 49.28 -47.08 48.55
C ARG A 198 48.10 -48.00 48.26
N ALA A 199 46.94 -47.76 48.89
CA ALA A 199 45.74 -48.55 48.64
C ALA A 199 45.23 -48.45 47.18
N LEU A 200 45.23 -47.25 46.59
CA LEU A 200 44.84 -47.04 45.19
C LEU A 200 45.81 -47.71 44.20
N THR A 201 47.11 -47.66 44.49
CA THR A 201 48.18 -48.32 43.73
C THR A 201 48.02 -49.85 43.75
N CYS A 202 47.56 -50.44 44.85
CA CYS A 202 47.31 -51.88 44.95
C CYS A 202 46.13 -52.37 44.08
N VAL A 203 45.23 -51.49 43.67
CA VAL A 203 44.06 -51.82 42.83
C VAL A 203 44.34 -51.61 41.34
N THR A 204 45.39 -50.85 41.00
CA THR A 204 45.81 -50.67 39.60
C THR A 204 46.57 -51.88 39.08
N THR A 205 46.07 -52.48 37.99
CA THR A 205 46.75 -53.58 37.29
C THR A 205 47.96 -53.02 36.52
N PRO A 206 49.16 -53.60 36.64
CA PRO A 206 50.32 -53.14 35.88
C PRO A 206 50.11 -53.36 34.38
N VAL A 207 50.29 -52.29 33.60
CA VAL A 207 50.15 -52.28 32.14
C VAL A 207 51.44 -52.74 31.44
N THR A 208 52.57 -52.74 32.16
CA THR A 208 53.89 -53.22 31.72
C THR A 208 54.53 -54.07 32.81
N ALA A 209 55.17 -55.18 32.43
CA ALA A 209 55.94 -56.00 33.35
C ALA A 209 57.15 -55.20 33.89
N ASP A 210 57.44 -55.35 35.19
CA ASP A 210 58.51 -54.69 35.95
C ASP A 210 58.34 -53.18 36.26
N VAL A 211 57.14 -52.61 36.08
CA VAL A 211 56.82 -51.24 36.52
C VAL A 211 55.70 -51.25 37.55
N THR A 212 55.94 -50.68 38.73
CA THR A 212 54.91 -50.49 39.76
C THR A 212 53.81 -49.56 39.21
N ALA A 213 52.59 -50.08 39.05
CA ALA A 213 51.46 -49.29 38.56
C ALA A 213 51.16 -48.16 39.56
N ARG A 214 51.35 -46.90 39.15
CA ARG A 214 50.95 -45.75 39.96
C ARG A 214 49.57 -45.32 39.50
N TRP A 215 48.64 -45.16 40.45
CA TRP A 215 47.37 -44.53 40.13
C TRP A 215 47.57 -43.03 39.81
N GLU A 216 47.10 -42.61 38.64
CA GLU A 216 47.20 -41.22 38.15
C GLU A 216 45.80 -40.61 37.98
N LEU A 217 45.66 -39.31 38.23
CA LEU A 217 44.37 -38.62 38.08
C LEU A 217 43.98 -38.54 36.59
N PRO A 218 42.71 -38.80 36.23
CA PRO A 218 42.27 -38.78 34.82
C PRO A 218 42.32 -37.37 34.22
N VAL A 219 43.20 -37.11 33.25
CA VAL A 219 43.27 -35.79 32.59
C VAL A 219 41.95 -35.50 31.86
N TRP A 220 41.29 -34.40 32.21
CA TRP A 220 40.12 -33.92 31.47
C TRP A 220 40.55 -33.45 30.07
N GLY A 221 40.31 -34.29 29.06
CA GLY A 221 40.46 -33.93 27.65
C GLY A 221 39.25 -33.18 27.10
N PRO A 222 39.35 -32.59 25.90
CA PRO A 222 38.20 -31.97 25.23
C PRO A 222 37.09 -33.00 25.07
N THR A 223 35.91 -32.73 25.65
CA THR A 223 34.74 -33.60 25.54
C THR A 223 34.26 -33.61 24.09
N GLU A 224 34.08 -34.79 23.49
CA GLU A 224 33.37 -34.92 22.23
C GLU A 224 31.95 -34.34 22.39
N PRO A 225 31.48 -33.51 21.44
CA PRO A 225 30.12 -33.00 21.46
C PRO A 225 29.14 -34.18 21.35
N VAL A 226 28.36 -34.41 22.40
CA VAL A 226 27.26 -35.37 22.37
C VAL A 226 26.25 -34.88 21.33
N ALA A 227 25.88 -35.77 20.39
CA ALA A 227 24.90 -35.46 19.35
C ALA A 227 23.63 -34.90 19.99
N ALA A 228 23.17 -33.74 19.49
CA ALA A 228 21.89 -33.19 19.89
C ALA A 228 20.81 -34.24 19.67
N LEU A 229 19.92 -34.43 20.65
CA LEU A 229 18.76 -35.33 20.52
C LEU A 229 18.07 -35.04 19.18
N GLU A 230 18.08 -36.03 18.27
CA GLU A 230 17.41 -35.90 16.98
C GLU A 230 15.97 -35.48 17.22
N SER A 231 15.59 -34.32 16.69
CA SER A 231 14.20 -33.92 16.62
C SER A 231 13.46 -34.96 15.79
N VAL A 232 12.70 -35.84 16.46
CA VAL A 232 11.75 -36.74 15.78
C VAL A 232 10.94 -35.86 14.82
N PRO A 233 10.81 -36.22 13.52
CA PRO A 233 10.12 -35.38 12.56
C PRO A 233 8.73 -35.04 13.08
N ALA A 234 8.48 -33.75 13.26
CA ALA A 234 7.20 -33.27 13.73
C ALA A 234 6.11 -33.76 12.78
N LEU A 235 5.03 -34.33 13.31
CA LEU A 235 3.83 -34.69 12.54
C LEU A 235 3.47 -33.55 11.59
N THR A 236 3.26 -33.85 10.31
CA THR A 236 2.76 -32.88 9.33
C THR A 236 1.35 -32.45 9.69
N ASP A 237 0.89 -31.30 9.18
CA ASP A 237 -0.46 -30.80 9.51
C ASP A 237 -1.54 -31.74 8.96
N GLU A 238 -1.32 -32.38 7.81
CA GLU A 238 -2.24 -33.38 7.24
C GLU A 238 -2.32 -34.64 8.11
N ALA A 239 -1.17 -35.13 8.60
CA ALA A 239 -1.14 -36.28 9.48
C ALA A 239 -1.79 -35.95 10.84
N LEU A 240 -1.63 -34.71 11.32
CA LEU A 240 -2.28 -34.23 12.54
C LEU A 240 -3.80 -34.17 12.37
N ASP A 241 -4.31 -33.71 11.22
CA ASP A 241 -5.74 -33.63 10.94
C ASP A 241 -6.38 -35.03 10.91
N VAL A 242 -5.76 -35.99 10.22
CA VAL A 242 -6.22 -37.39 10.18
C VAL A 242 -6.28 -38.00 11.57
N LEU A 243 -5.23 -37.77 12.39
CA LEU A 243 -5.14 -38.35 13.72
C LEU A 243 -6.14 -37.72 14.70
N VAL A 244 -6.37 -36.41 14.58
CA VAL A 244 -7.41 -35.69 15.35
C VAL A 244 -8.81 -36.20 14.98
N ASP A 245 -9.10 -36.39 13.70
CA ASP A 245 -10.39 -36.91 13.24
C ASP A 245 -10.65 -38.34 13.70
N GLN A 246 -9.65 -39.21 13.61
CA GLN A 246 -9.73 -40.59 14.08
C GLN A 246 -10.00 -40.67 15.58
N ILE A 247 -9.31 -39.86 16.40
CA ILE A 247 -9.53 -39.84 17.85
C ILE A 247 -10.92 -39.28 18.16
N ARG A 248 -11.36 -38.22 17.47
CA ARG A 248 -12.69 -37.63 17.66
C ARG A 248 -13.81 -38.64 17.45
N HIS A 249 -13.73 -39.41 16.37
CA HIS A 249 -14.74 -40.42 15.99
C HIS A 249 -14.52 -41.79 16.63
N SER A 250 -13.55 -41.93 17.55
CA SER A 250 -13.31 -43.19 18.27
C SER A 250 -14.46 -43.60 19.20
N GLN A 251 -15.40 -42.71 19.49
CA GLN A 251 -16.60 -42.98 20.28
C GLN A 251 -17.84 -42.34 19.65
N THR A 252 -19.01 -42.89 19.97
CA THR A 252 -20.31 -42.32 19.61
C THR A 252 -21.08 -42.00 20.89
N PRO A 253 -21.46 -40.73 21.14
CA PRO A 253 -21.22 -39.54 20.29
C PRO A 253 -19.74 -39.13 20.20
N PRO A 254 -19.34 -38.36 19.17
CA PRO A 254 -17.95 -37.94 18.96
C PRO A 254 -17.41 -37.12 20.14
N LEU A 255 -16.13 -37.32 20.45
CA LEU A 255 -15.48 -36.73 21.61
C LEU A 255 -15.45 -35.20 21.55
N SER A 256 -15.47 -34.54 22.71
CA SER A 256 -15.19 -33.11 22.81
C SER A 256 -13.69 -32.81 22.60
N TYR A 257 -13.35 -31.56 22.27
CA TYR A 257 -11.96 -31.13 22.11
C TYR A 257 -11.07 -31.52 23.30
N ARG A 258 -11.57 -31.35 24.52
CA ARG A 258 -10.83 -31.62 25.76
C ARG A 258 -10.52 -33.10 25.95
N GLU A 259 -11.46 -33.97 25.57
CA GLU A 259 -11.28 -35.42 25.65
C GLU A 259 -10.34 -35.93 24.55
N MET A 260 -10.51 -35.43 23.32
CA MET A 260 -9.60 -35.70 22.20
C MET A 260 -8.17 -35.29 22.57
N ALA A 261 -7.96 -34.06 23.06
CA ALA A 261 -6.62 -33.56 23.39
C ALA A 261 -5.95 -34.32 24.54
N THR A 262 -6.73 -34.85 25.47
CA THR A 262 -6.21 -35.72 26.54
C THR A 262 -5.76 -37.07 25.96
N ARG A 263 -6.57 -37.68 25.09
CA ARG A 263 -6.24 -38.98 24.46
C ARG A 263 -5.09 -38.88 23.47
N PHE A 264 -5.00 -37.79 22.71
CA PHE A 264 -3.88 -37.49 21.82
C PHE A 264 -2.55 -37.52 22.56
N ARG A 265 -2.49 -36.88 23.75
CA ARG A 265 -1.30 -36.86 24.59
C ARG A 265 -1.04 -38.20 25.28
N ALA A 266 -2.09 -38.88 25.73
CA ALA A 266 -1.98 -40.21 26.34
C ALA A 266 -1.43 -41.27 25.36
N ALA A 267 -1.70 -41.11 24.07
CA ALA A 267 -1.14 -41.94 22.99
C ALA A 267 0.32 -41.61 22.65
N GLY A 268 0.95 -40.66 23.36
CA GLY A 268 2.35 -40.28 23.17
C GLY A 268 2.61 -39.29 22.04
N HIS A 269 1.56 -38.73 21.42
CA HIS A 269 1.72 -37.71 20.38
C HIS A 269 2.01 -36.33 21.00
N SER A 270 2.93 -35.58 20.37
CA SER A 270 3.28 -34.22 20.77
C SER A 270 2.97 -33.23 19.63
N ALA A 271 2.24 -32.18 19.97
CA ALA A 271 1.94 -31.04 19.09
C ALA A 271 1.74 -29.79 19.96
N SER A 272 2.08 -28.62 19.42
CA SER A 272 1.78 -27.37 20.12
C SER A 272 0.25 -27.18 20.21
N GLU A 273 -0.22 -26.58 21.31
CA GLU A 273 -1.65 -26.33 21.53
C GLU A 273 -2.28 -25.52 20.39
N VAL A 274 -1.51 -24.60 19.80
CA VAL A 274 -1.94 -23.80 18.64
C VAL A 274 -2.20 -24.67 17.41
N ARG A 275 -1.28 -25.60 17.10
CA ARG A 275 -1.44 -26.53 15.96
C ARG A 275 -2.58 -27.51 16.19
N LEU A 276 -2.71 -28.04 17.41
CA LEU A 276 -3.78 -28.96 17.77
C LEU A 276 -5.18 -28.31 17.67
N ARG A 277 -5.31 -27.04 18.08
CA ARG A 277 -6.57 -26.27 17.89
C ARG A 277 -6.85 -25.93 16.44
N ALA A 278 -5.84 -25.62 15.64
CA ALA A 278 -6.01 -25.36 14.22
C ALA A 278 -6.51 -26.62 13.50
N ALA A 279 -5.90 -27.78 13.77
CA ALA A 279 -6.33 -29.08 13.26
C ALA A 279 -7.77 -29.41 13.67
N TRP A 280 -8.09 -29.24 14.97
CA TRP A 280 -9.46 -29.43 15.47
C TRP A 280 -10.49 -28.57 14.72
N LYS A 281 -10.18 -27.29 14.46
CA LYS A 281 -11.08 -26.41 13.70
C LYS A 281 -11.30 -26.88 12.27
N ARG A 282 -10.26 -27.38 11.60
CA ARG A 282 -10.37 -27.91 10.23
C ARG A 282 -11.19 -29.18 10.15
N VAL A 283 -11.07 -30.05 11.15
CA VAL A 283 -11.82 -31.32 11.24
C VAL A 283 -13.29 -31.13 11.63
N VAL A 284 -13.62 -30.05 12.35
CA VAL A 284 -14.98 -29.75 12.83
C VAL A 284 -15.78 -28.84 11.89
N ALA A 285 -15.09 -28.03 11.08
CA ALA A 285 -15.71 -27.17 10.08
C ALA A 285 -16.40 -27.97 8.97
#